data_AF-A0A7Z8E1L2-F1
#
_entry.id   AF-A0A7Z8E1L2-F1
#
_cell.length_a   1.000
_cell.length_b   1.000
_cell.length_c   1.000
_cell.angle_alpha   90.00
_cell.angle_beta   90.00
_cell.angle_gamma   90.00
#
_symmetry.space_group_name_H-M   'P 1'
#
loop_
_entity.id
_entity.type
_entity.pdbx_description
1 polymer ?
#
loop_
_entity_poly.entity_id
_entity_poly.type
_entity_poly.pdbx_seq_one_letter_code
_entity_poly.pdbx_strand_id
1 'polypeptide(L)' 'GAQLAAELAERAILSLEAPIARVAASDTIYPFTQAENVWLPNKKDIIEQAKATLEF' A
#
# COMPACT_ATOMS: atom_id res chain seq x y z
N GLY A 1 -0.63 3.63 -8.13
CA GLY A 1 0.32 3.20 -7.09
C GLY A 1 1.69 2.83 -7.66
N ALA A 2 1.76 1.90 -8.61
CA ALA A 2 3.03 1.39 -9.13
C ALA A 2 3.94 2.47 -9.75
N GLN A 3 3.39 3.39 -10.56
CA GLN A 3 4.17 4.48 -11.18
C GLN A 3 4.81 5.41 -10.15
N LEU A 4 4.06 5.80 -9.11
CA LEU A 4 4.56 6.67 -8.04
C LEU A 4 5.68 5.99 -7.25
N ALA A 5 5.51 4.69 -6.93
CA ALA A 5 6.55 3.93 -6.24
C ALA A 5 7.82 3.78 -7.08
N ALA A 6 7.68 3.59 -8.40
CA ALA A 6 8.82 3.52 -9.32
C ALA A 6 9.57 4.87 -9.39
N GLU A 7 8.86 5.99 -9.50
CA GLU A 7 9.47 7.32 -9.55
C GLU A 7 10.22 7.66 -8.24
N LEU A 8 9.64 7.33 -7.09
CA LEU A 8 10.30 7.47 -5.79
C LEU A 8 11.56 6.61 -5.69
N ALA A 9 11.48 5.35 -6.13
CA ALA A 9 12.64 4.47 -6.15
C ALA A 9 13.74 5.00 -7.07
N GLU A 10 13.42 5.56 -8.24
CA GLU A 10 14.42 6.10 -9.17
C GLU A 10 15.09 7.36 -8.62
N ARG A 11 14.32 8.26 -8.01
CA ARG A 11 14.82 9.59 -7.62
C ARG A 11 15.38 9.67 -6.20
N ALA A 12 14.94 8.79 -5.30
CA ALA A 12 15.23 8.90 -3.87
C ALA A 12 15.83 7.61 -3.27
N ILE A 13 16.37 6.69 -4.09
CA ILE A 13 16.88 5.40 -3.60
C ILE A 13 17.87 5.52 -2.43
N LEU A 14 18.72 6.54 -2.45
CA LEU A 14 19.74 6.76 -1.42
C LEU A 14 19.18 7.37 -0.12
N SER A 15 17.93 7.81 -0.12
CA SER A 15 17.24 8.42 1.02
C SER A 15 16.16 7.51 1.61
N LEU A 16 15.92 6.34 1.01
CA LEU A 16 14.93 5.38 1.52
C LEU A 16 15.57 4.51 2.61
N GLU A 17 15.05 4.64 3.83
CA GLU A 17 15.43 3.80 4.98
C GLU A 17 14.66 2.47 5.02
N ALA A 18 13.54 2.39 4.30
CA ALA A 18 12.66 1.23 4.24
C ALA A 18 12.05 1.04 2.84
N PRO A 19 11.58 -0.18 2.49
CA PRO A 19 10.94 -0.42 1.19
C PRO A 19 9.63 0.35 1.04
N ILE A 20 9.35 0.82 -0.18
CA ILE A 20 8.12 1.55 -0.51
C ILE A 20 6.93 0.57 -0.49
N ALA A 21 6.12 0.66 0.56
CA ALA A 21 4.89 -0.11 0.68
C ALA A 21 3.71 0.54 -0.05
N ARG A 22 2.74 -0.28 -0.47
CA ARG A 22 1.49 0.18 -1.11
C ARG A 22 0.30 -0.54 -0.49
N VAL A 23 -0.70 0.23 -0.07
CA VAL A 23 -1.99 -0.28 0.39
C VAL A 23 -3.01 -0.04 -0.71
N ALA A 24 -3.52 -1.10 -1.31
CA ALA A 24 -4.48 -1.08 -2.42
C ALA A 24 -5.45 -2.26 -2.29
N ALA A 25 -6.59 -2.18 -2.97
CA ALA A 25 -7.54 -3.29 -3.01
C ALA A 25 -6.90 -4.51 -3.69
N SER A 26 -7.41 -5.70 -3.39
CA SER A 26 -6.92 -6.93 -4.04
C SER A 26 -7.13 -6.89 -5.55
N ASP A 27 -6.24 -7.56 -6.30
CA ASP A 27 -6.30 -7.71 -7.76
C ASP A 27 -7.42 -8.71 -8.18
N THR A 28 -8.65 -8.40 -7.80
CA THR A 28 -9.86 -9.13 -8.16
C THR A 28 -10.88 -8.17 -8.76
N ILE A 29 -11.93 -8.73 -9.37
CA ILE A 29 -13.08 -7.93 -9.81
C ILE A 29 -13.70 -7.24 -8.58
N TYR A 30 -14.29 -6.06 -8.79
CA TYR A 30 -15.00 -5.33 -7.76
C TYR A 30 -16.09 -6.23 -7.14
N PRO A 31 -16.13 -6.35 -5.80
CA PRO A 31 -17.02 -7.30 -5.15
C PRO A 31 -18.47 -6.80 -5.15
N PHE A 32 -19.38 -7.72 -4.85
CA PHE A 32 -20.73 -7.34 -4.45
C PHE A 32 -20.69 -6.54 -3.15
N THR A 33 -21.70 -5.69 -2.93
CA THR A 33 -21.79 -4.77 -1.77
C THR A 33 -21.65 -5.47 -0.40
N GLN A 34 -22.03 -6.76 -0.31
CA GLN A 34 -21.85 -7.57 0.89
C GLN A 34 -20.38 -7.77 1.30
N ALA A 35 -19.46 -7.78 0.34
CA ALA A 35 -18.02 -7.97 0.57
C ALA A 35 -17.19 -6.70 0.35
N GLU A 36 -17.85 -5.56 0.11
CA GLU A 36 -17.19 -4.28 -0.14
C GLU A 36 -16.37 -3.81 1.07
N ASN A 37 -16.90 -3.99 2.29
CA ASN A 37 -16.22 -3.60 3.53
C ASN A 37 -14.91 -4.34 3.80
N VAL A 38 -14.74 -5.55 3.26
CA VAL A 38 -13.52 -6.35 3.43
C VAL A 38 -12.55 -6.20 2.26
N TRP A 39 -13.04 -5.77 1.10
CA TRP A 39 -12.25 -5.61 -0.11
C TRP A 39 -11.64 -4.21 -0.24
N LEU A 40 -12.39 -3.19 0.20
CA LEU A 40 -11.90 -1.81 0.18
C LEU A 40 -10.84 -1.62 1.26
N PRO A 41 -9.66 -1.09 0.87
CA PRO A 41 -8.64 -0.71 1.84
C PRO A 41 -9.19 0.32 2.82
N ASN A 42 -8.95 0.05 4.10
CA ASN A 42 -9.47 0.86 5.19
C ASN A 42 -8.32 1.41 6.06
N LYS A 43 -8.69 2.23 7.04
CA LYS A 43 -7.72 2.90 7.94
C LYS A 43 -6.82 1.92 8.70
N LYS A 44 -7.30 0.72 9.04
CA LYS A 44 -6.53 -0.28 9.78
C LYS A 44 -5.40 -0.81 8.91
N ASP A 45 -5.70 -1.14 7.65
CA ASP A 45 -4.72 -1.64 6.68
C ASP A 45 -3.60 -0.61 6.45
N ILE A 46 -3.96 0.69 6.41
CA ILE A 46 -2.98 1.79 6.31
C ILE A 46 -2.08 1.85 7.55
N ILE A 47 -2.67 1.80 8.75
CA ILE A 47 -1.91 1.88 10.02
C ILE A 47 -1.00 0.67 10.18
N GLU A 48 -1.48 -0.53 9.85
CA GLU A 48 -0.71 -1.76 9.92
C GLU A 48 0.49 -1.69 8.98
N GLN A 49 0.27 -1.32 7.72
CA GLN A 49 1.35 -1.22 6.75
C GLN A 49 2.36 -0.13 7.14
N ALA A 50 1.90 1.01 7.65
CA ALA A 50 2.79 2.08 8.12
C ALA A 50 3.68 1.63 9.28
N LYS A 51 3.12 0.88 10.24
CA LYS A 51 3.90 0.29 11.33
C LYS A 51 4.92 -0.71 10.81
N ALA A 52 4.52 -1.62 9.91
CA ALA A 52 5.42 -2.59 9.31
C ALA A 52 6.58 -1.93 8.55
N THR A 53 6.35 -0.78 7.90
CA THR A 53 7.42 -0.01 7.24
C THR A 53 8.36 0.67 8.23
N LEU A 54 7.89 1.08 9.42
CA LEU A 54 8.71 1.68 10.46
C LEU A 54 9.56 0.66 11.24
N GLU A 55 9.19 -0.62 11.22
CA GLU A 55 9.89 -1.71 11.91
C GLU A 55 10.96 -2.41 11.06
N PHE A 56 11.19 -1.96 9.82
CA PHE A 56 12.20 -2.49 8.90
C PHE A 56 13.61 -1.96 9.24
#